data_AF-K9VUL8-F1
#
_entry.id   AF-K9VUL8-F1
#
_cell.length_a   1.000
_cell.length_b   1.000
_cell.length_c   1.000
_cell.angle_alpha   90.00
_cell.angle_beta   90.00
_cell.angle_gamma   90.00
#
_symmetry.space_group_name_H-M   'P 1'
#
loop_
_entity.id
_entity.type
_entity.pdbx_description
1 polymer ?
#
loop_
_entity_poly.entity_id
_entity_poly.type
_entity_poly.pdbx_seq_one_letter_code
_entity_poly.pdbx_strand_id
1 'polypeptide(L)'
;MIIVNEIMKIITQKLRPYFLRVVILIILVTLGLIAPNVTDKAFAIAQFNSIYQERTIHNPDGIGKFYLGREIAQVMGHQGAGWLERPTREDEEKPSLVVKALNLKLTDVVADIGAGTGYFSFMIAPYVTEGKVLAVDIQPEMLEIIDFFKQEKNITNVEPILANLTSPNLSPESIDLALMVDVYHELEYPFEMMDDVVKALKPNGRVVLVEYRKENPFILIKGVHKMTVKQIKKEMSAAGLIWQETQEFLPQQHFIVFQKQKSDRSPANTSL
;
A
#
# COMPACT_ATOMS: atom_id res chain seq x y z
N MET A 1 -23.21 79.39 36.72
CA MET A 1 -23.71 78.33 35.81
C MET A 1 -22.92 78.23 34.49
N ILE A 2 -22.38 79.33 33.95
CA ILE A 2 -21.62 79.34 32.68
C ILE A 2 -20.24 78.64 32.78
N ILE A 3 -19.50 78.86 33.87
CA ILE A 3 -18.15 78.30 34.08
C ILE A 3 -18.15 76.76 34.18
N VAL A 4 -19.17 76.17 34.82
CA VAL A 4 -19.29 74.71 34.97
C VAL A 4 -19.55 74.04 33.60
N ASN A 5 -20.33 74.68 32.73
CA ASN A 5 -20.60 74.16 31.38
C ASN A 5 -19.38 74.26 30.44
N GLU A 6 -18.56 75.31 30.57
CA GLU A 6 -17.30 75.39 29.83
C GLU A 6 -16.28 74.34 30.29
N ILE A 7 -16.12 74.17 31.60
CA ILE A 7 -15.21 73.17 32.17
C ILE A 7 -15.64 71.75 31.76
N MET A 8 -16.94 71.45 31.82
CA MET A 8 -17.47 70.18 31.34
C MET A 8 -17.18 69.98 29.85
N LYS A 9 -17.41 70.98 28.98
CA LYS A 9 -17.07 70.88 27.54
C LYS A 9 -15.59 70.57 27.29
N ILE A 10 -14.68 71.21 28.03
CA ILE A 10 -13.23 71.00 27.89
C ILE A 10 -12.84 69.59 28.35
N ILE A 11 -13.43 69.10 29.45
CA ILE A 11 -13.21 67.73 29.94
C ILE A 11 -13.73 66.71 28.92
N THR A 12 -14.95 66.88 28.38
CA THR A 12 -15.50 65.98 27.36
C THR A 12 -14.67 66.00 26.07
N GLN A 13 -14.15 67.16 25.66
CA GLN A 13 -13.34 67.29 24.45
C GLN A 13 -11.94 66.68 24.61
N LYS A 14 -11.31 66.80 25.79
CA LYS A 14 -10.01 66.19 26.08
C LYS A 14 -10.10 64.68 26.31
N LEU A 15 -11.20 64.16 26.86
CA LEU A 15 -11.39 62.72 27.12
C LEU A 15 -11.90 61.93 25.91
N ARG A 16 -12.56 62.59 24.95
CA ARG A 16 -13.08 61.99 23.71
C ARG A 16 -12.06 61.15 22.90
N PRO A 17 -10.80 61.59 22.66
CA PRO A 17 -9.83 60.78 21.94
C PRO A 17 -9.39 59.53 22.72
N TYR A 18 -9.41 59.57 24.06
CA TYR A 18 -9.07 58.41 24.90
C TYR A 18 -10.22 57.41 24.94
N PHE A 19 -11.47 57.88 25.04
CA PHE A 19 -12.65 57.04 24.95
C PHE A 19 -12.73 56.34 23.59
N LEU A 20 -12.48 57.06 22.49
CA LEU A 20 -12.48 56.48 21.15
C LEU A 20 -11.36 55.44 20.97
N ARG A 21 -10.17 55.69 21.53
CA ARG A 21 -9.05 54.72 21.52
C ARG A 21 -9.36 53.46 22.33
N VAL A 22 -10.00 53.60 23.49
CA VAL A 22 -10.41 52.46 24.32
C VAL A 22 -11.51 51.64 23.63
N VAL A 23 -12.49 52.30 23.00
CA VAL A 23 -13.53 51.62 22.22
C VAL A 23 -12.94 50.91 21.00
N ILE A 24 -12.02 51.54 20.27
CA ILE A 24 -11.31 50.89 19.14
C ILE A 24 -10.46 49.71 19.62
N LEU A 25 -9.76 49.83 20.75
CA LEU A 25 -8.97 48.75 21.33
C LEU A 25 -9.85 47.58 21.77
N ILE A 26 -11.00 47.86 22.40
CA ILE A 26 -11.97 46.82 22.79
C ILE A 26 -12.57 46.16 21.53
N ILE A 27 -12.93 46.92 20.50
CA ILE A 27 -13.43 46.38 19.22
C ILE A 27 -12.37 45.48 18.57
N LEU A 28 -11.10 45.91 18.50
CA LEU A 28 -10.00 45.11 17.94
C LEU A 28 -9.73 43.82 18.74
N VAL A 29 -9.79 43.88 20.07
CA VAL A 29 -9.63 42.71 20.95
C VAL A 29 -10.81 41.74 20.78
N THR A 30 -12.05 42.25 20.65
CA THR A 30 -13.23 41.41 20.42
C THR A 30 -13.26 40.80 19.02
N LEU A 31 -12.78 41.51 17.98
CA LEU A 31 -12.63 40.95 16.63
C LEU A 31 -11.54 39.86 16.56
N GLY A 32 -10.47 39.98 17.35
CA GLY A 32 -9.43 38.94 17.45
C GLY A 32 -9.89 37.66 18.16
N LEU A 33 -10.92 37.74 19.01
CA LEU A 33 -11.47 36.60 19.76
C LEU A 33 -12.64 35.89 19.05
N ILE A 34 -13.14 36.44 17.93
CA ILE A 34 -14.27 35.88 17.16
C ILE A 34 -13.81 35.33 15.79
N ALA A 35 -12.51 35.35 15.48
CA ALA A 35 -12.02 34.56 14.35
C ALA A 35 -12.26 33.07 14.65
N PRO A 36 -13.16 32.38 13.94
CA PRO A 36 -13.28 30.94 14.12
C PRO A 36 -11.95 30.32 13.70
N ASN A 37 -11.59 29.20 14.35
CA ASN A 37 -10.43 28.32 14.11
C ASN A 37 -10.37 27.76 12.66
N VAL A 38 -10.43 28.62 11.66
CA VAL A 38 -10.29 28.27 10.23
C VAL A 38 -8.82 27.93 9.96
N THR A 39 -7.88 28.51 10.70
CA THR A 39 -6.47 28.13 10.65
C THR A 39 -6.22 26.73 11.23
N ASP A 40 -6.83 26.36 12.35
CA ASP A 40 -6.61 25.03 12.94
C ASP A 40 -7.28 23.92 12.14
N LYS A 41 -8.47 24.17 11.57
CA LYS A 41 -9.08 23.21 10.63
C LYS A 41 -8.30 23.13 9.32
N ALA A 42 -7.81 24.23 8.76
CA ALA A 42 -7.00 24.19 7.54
C ALA A 42 -5.62 23.53 7.78
N PHE A 43 -5.02 23.72 8.96
CA PHE A 43 -3.77 23.05 9.35
C PHE A 43 -4.01 21.57 9.65
N ALA A 44 -5.13 21.22 10.31
CA ALA A 44 -5.54 19.83 10.50
C ALA A 44 -5.88 19.15 9.17
N ILE A 45 -6.53 19.83 8.22
CA ILE A 45 -6.87 19.36 6.86
C ILE A 45 -5.62 19.27 5.97
N ALA A 46 -4.63 20.16 6.11
CA ALA A 46 -3.34 20.00 5.44
C ALA A 46 -2.51 18.86 6.07
N GLN A 47 -2.78 18.51 7.33
CA GLN A 47 -2.25 17.34 8.02
C GLN A 47 -3.09 16.07 7.79
N PHE A 48 -4.21 16.14 7.05
CA PHE A 48 -4.86 14.96 6.48
C PHE A 48 -3.94 14.45 5.37
N ASN A 49 -3.01 13.62 5.84
CA ASN A 49 -1.91 12.99 5.13
C ASN A 49 -2.35 12.57 3.72
N SER A 50 -1.70 13.11 2.69
CA SER A 50 -1.55 12.30 1.49
C SER A 50 -0.96 10.98 1.94
N ILE A 51 -1.60 9.88 1.56
CA ILE A 51 -1.19 8.51 1.91
C ILE A 51 0.30 8.27 1.56
N TYR A 52 0.79 9.05 0.59
CA TYR A 52 2.16 9.11 0.13
C TYR A 52 2.88 10.40 0.54
N GLN A 53 4.19 10.32 0.74
CA GLN A 53 5.07 11.49 0.87
C GLN A 53 6.08 11.48 -0.28
N GLU A 54 6.27 12.61 -0.94
CA GLU A 54 7.32 12.78 -1.95
C GLU A 54 8.53 13.48 -1.31
N ARG A 55 9.76 13.04 -1.63
CA ARG A 55 11.00 13.66 -1.14
C ARG A 55 11.98 13.88 -2.29
N THR A 56 12.51 15.09 -2.38
CA THR A 56 13.55 15.44 -3.38
C THR A 56 14.89 14.79 -3.07
N ILE A 57 15.25 14.65 -1.79
CA ILE A 57 16.45 13.94 -1.35
C ILE A 57 16.01 12.57 -0.85
N HIS A 58 16.34 11.54 -1.62
CA HIS A 58 15.90 10.18 -1.38
C HIS A 58 16.96 9.17 -1.85
N ASN A 59 16.72 7.87 -1.69
CA ASN A 59 17.68 6.85 -2.11
C ASN A 59 17.76 6.78 -3.64
N PRO A 60 18.97 6.71 -4.26
CA PRO A 60 19.09 6.63 -5.72
C PRO A 60 18.46 5.39 -6.36
N ASP A 61 18.26 4.32 -5.59
CA ASP A 61 17.58 3.09 -6.01
C ASP A 61 16.06 3.13 -5.76
N GLY A 62 15.56 4.17 -5.09
CA GLY A 62 14.13 4.42 -4.88
C GLY A 62 13.57 5.42 -5.89
N ILE A 63 12.26 5.66 -5.79
CA ILE A 63 11.53 6.60 -6.66
C ILE A 63 11.18 7.93 -5.99
N GLY A 64 11.66 8.18 -4.76
CA GLY A 64 11.37 9.42 -4.01
C GLY A 64 9.99 9.47 -3.37
N LYS A 65 9.12 8.51 -3.69
CA LYS A 65 7.80 8.31 -3.09
C LYS A 65 7.86 7.37 -1.89
N PHE A 66 7.17 7.74 -0.82
CA PHE A 66 7.15 7.02 0.44
C PHE A 66 5.73 6.64 0.83
N TYR A 67 5.54 5.38 1.23
CA TYR A 67 4.30 4.87 1.79
C TYR A 67 4.53 4.42 3.23
N LEU A 68 3.75 4.97 4.17
CA LEU A 68 3.85 4.67 5.61
C LEU A 68 5.29 4.72 6.16
N GLY A 69 6.11 5.63 5.63
CA GLY A 69 7.49 5.89 6.04
C GLY A 69 8.55 5.03 5.34
N ARG A 70 8.16 4.08 4.48
CA ARG A 70 9.07 3.31 3.61
C ARG A 70 9.17 3.97 2.24
N GLU A 71 10.38 4.09 1.71
CA GLU A 71 10.60 4.49 0.31
C GLU A 71 10.25 3.35 -0.64
N ILE A 72 9.57 3.66 -1.74
CA ILE A 72 9.24 2.71 -2.79
C ILE A 72 10.47 2.50 -3.68
N ALA A 73 10.76 1.25 -4.00
CA ALA A 73 11.88 0.86 -4.85
C ALA A 73 11.55 1.09 -6.34
N GLN A 74 12.58 1.22 -7.16
CA GLN A 74 12.40 1.16 -8.62
C GLN A 74 11.98 -0.24 -9.06
N VAL A 75 11.13 -0.31 -10.07
CA VAL A 75 10.68 -1.58 -10.66
C VAL A 75 11.79 -2.24 -11.46
N MET A 76 11.92 -3.56 -11.39
CA MET A 76 12.71 -4.31 -12.37
C MET A 76 11.98 -4.36 -13.73
N GLY A 77 12.54 -3.66 -14.73
CA GLY A 77 12.02 -3.71 -16.10
C GLY A 77 12.18 -5.10 -16.75
N HIS A 78 11.39 -5.38 -17.79
CA HIS A 78 11.36 -6.64 -18.52
C HIS A 78 12.72 -7.10 -19.08
N GLN A 79 13.66 -6.17 -19.25
CA GLN A 79 15.05 -6.48 -19.64
C GLN A 79 15.78 -7.32 -18.59
N GLY A 80 15.30 -7.34 -17.35
CA GLY A 80 15.78 -8.18 -16.25
C GLY A 80 15.23 -9.60 -16.23
N ALA A 81 14.32 -9.97 -17.13
CA ALA A 81 13.61 -11.26 -17.12
C ALA A 81 14.53 -12.49 -16.92
N GLY A 82 15.70 -12.51 -17.57
CA GLY A 82 16.66 -13.62 -17.42
C GLY A 82 17.18 -13.83 -16.00
N TRP A 83 17.18 -12.79 -15.15
CA TRP A 83 17.55 -12.90 -13.73
C TRP A 83 16.50 -13.67 -12.92
N LEU A 84 15.23 -13.59 -13.31
CA LEU A 84 14.12 -14.26 -12.63
C LEU A 84 14.20 -15.78 -12.78
N GLU A 85 14.77 -16.25 -13.89
CA GLU A 85 14.97 -17.65 -14.27
C GLU A 85 16.35 -18.21 -13.91
N ARG A 86 17.18 -17.44 -13.19
CA ARG A 86 18.56 -17.85 -12.91
C ARG A 86 18.61 -19.19 -12.15
N PRO A 87 19.51 -20.13 -12.52
CA PRO A 87 19.56 -21.45 -11.88
C PRO A 87 19.81 -21.42 -10.36
N THR A 88 20.54 -20.42 -9.87
CA THR A 88 20.86 -20.29 -8.45
C THR A 88 19.66 -19.92 -7.59
N ARG A 89 18.53 -19.49 -8.18
CA ARG A 89 17.31 -19.12 -7.45
C ARG A 89 16.76 -20.25 -6.60
N GLU A 90 16.87 -21.50 -7.07
CA GLU A 90 16.43 -22.66 -6.27
C GLU A 90 17.23 -22.80 -4.97
N ASP A 91 18.50 -22.43 -4.98
CA ASP A 91 19.37 -22.49 -3.79
C ASP A 91 19.28 -21.24 -2.93
N GLU A 92 19.18 -20.07 -3.55
CA GLU A 92 19.16 -18.76 -2.90
C GLU A 92 17.80 -18.40 -2.30
N GLU A 93 16.69 -18.80 -2.93
CA GLU A 93 15.34 -18.37 -2.59
C GLU A 93 14.40 -19.55 -2.28
N LYS A 94 14.79 -20.79 -2.60
CA LYS A 94 14.00 -22.01 -2.31
C LYS A 94 12.51 -21.90 -2.75
N PRO A 95 12.21 -21.49 -3.98
CA PRO A 95 10.84 -21.34 -4.50
C PRO A 95 10.04 -22.64 -4.44
N SER A 96 10.68 -23.81 -4.55
CA SER A 96 10.01 -25.10 -4.32
C SER A 96 9.39 -25.22 -2.91
N LEU A 97 10.07 -24.69 -1.89
CA LEU A 97 9.57 -24.64 -0.52
C LEU A 97 8.47 -23.59 -0.36
N VAL A 98 8.56 -22.45 -1.06
CA VAL A 98 7.49 -21.45 -1.10
C VAL A 98 6.20 -22.09 -1.59
N VAL A 99 6.21 -22.72 -2.77
CA VAL A 99 5.01 -23.34 -3.37
C VAL A 99 4.43 -24.42 -2.46
N LYS A 100 5.29 -25.23 -1.83
CA LYS A 100 4.84 -26.22 -0.84
C LYS A 100 4.19 -25.58 0.38
N ALA A 101 4.78 -24.52 0.92
CA ALA A 101 4.28 -23.79 2.08
C ALA A 101 2.97 -23.04 1.79
N LEU A 102 2.67 -22.76 0.52
CA LEU A 102 1.35 -22.25 0.14
C LEU A 102 0.25 -23.23 0.55
N ASN A 103 0.46 -24.55 0.63
CA ASN A 103 -0.60 -25.50 1.04
C ASN A 103 -1.89 -25.30 0.22
N LEU A 104 -1.75 -25.35 -1.10
CA LEU A 104 -2.82 -25.11 -2.07
C LEU A 104 -3.77 -26.30 -2.15
N LYS A 105 -5.04 -26.02 -2.41
CA LYS A 105 -6.03 -27.01 -2.82
C LYS A 105 -6.07 -27.06 -4.35
N LEU A 106 -6.47 -28.22 -4.89
CA LEU A 106 -6.61 -28.42 -6.34
C LEU A 106 -7.54 -27.39 -7.00
N THR A 107 -8.51 -26.86 -6.25
CA THR A 107 -9.54 -25.92 -6.72
C THR A 107 -9.17 -24.45 -6.51
N ASP A 108 -8.04 -24.15 -5.87
CA ASP A 108 -7.68 -22.76 -5.53
C ASP A 108 -7.44 -21.95 -6.80
N VAL A 109 -7.94 -20.71 -6.80
CA VAL A 109 -7.58 -19.69 -7.80
C VAL A 109 -6.50 -18.81 -7.19
N VAL A 110 -5.30 -18.85 -7.76
CA VAL A 110 -4.12 -18.14 -7.25
C VAL A 110 -3.78 -16.97 -8.15
N ALA A 111 -3.67 -15.77 -7.61
CA ALA A 111 -3.08 -14.63 -8.31
C ALA A 111 -1.59 -14.52 -7.98
N ASP A 112 -0.73 -14.63 -8.99
CA ASP A 112 0.69 -14.35 -8.91
C ASP A 112 0.90 -12.89 -9.32
N ILE A 113 0.95 -11.98 -8.35
CA ILE A 113 1.02 -10.53 -8.59
C ILE A 113 2.47 -10.11 -8.79
N GLY A 114 2.77 -9.50 -9.93
CA GLY A 114 4.14 -9.26 -10.41
C GLY A 114 4.78 -10.54 -10.94
N ALA A 115 4.04 -11.29 -11.76
CA ALA A 115 4.42 -12.63 -12.21
C ALA A 115 5.75 -12.67 -12.99
N GLY A 116 6.17 -11.56 -13.62
CA GLY A 116 7.37 -11.51 -14.45
C GLY A 116 7.32 -12.56 -15.56
N THR A 117 8.31 -13.45 -15.62
CA THR A 117 8.34 -14.56 -16.59
C THR A 117 7.30 -15.66 -16.33
N GLY A 118 6.55 -15.58 -15.23
CA GLY A 118 5.63 -16.62 -14.77
C GLY A 118 6.31 -17.72 -13.97
N TYR A 119 7.52 -17.48 -13.44
CA TYR A 119 8.31 -18.48 -12.70
C TYR A 119 7.48 -19.21 -11.65
N PHE A 120 6.86 -18.47 -10.72
CA PHE A 120 5.97 -19.06 -9.71
C PHE A 120 4.67 -19.56 -10.30
N SER A 121 4.08 -18.83 -11.26
CA SER A 121 2.87 -19.26 -11.95
C SER A 121 2.95 -20.69 -12.50
N PHE A 122 4.05 -21.03 -13.19
CA PHE A 122 4.25 -22.36 -13.74
C PHE A 122 4.62 -23.41 -12.69
N MET A 123 5.25 -23.02 -11.58
CA MET A 123 5.48 -23.95 -10.46
C MET A 123 4.19 -24.26 -9.70
N ILE A 124 3.24 -23.32 -9.65
CA ILE A 124 1.96 -23.46 -8.96
C ILE A 124 0.94 -24.23 -9.80
N ALA A 125 0.94 -24.05 -11.12
CA ALA A 125 -0.04 -24.65 -12.03
C ALA A 125 -0.33 -26.15 -11.80
N PRO A 126 0.67 -27.03 -11.52
CA PRO A 126 0.42 -28.45 -11.23
C PRO A 126 -0.32 -28.73 -9.91
N TYR A 127 -0.37 -27.77 -8.98
CA TYR A 127 -1.02 -27.91 -7.67
C TYR A 127 -2.49 -27.45 -7.67
N VAL A 128 -2.95 -26.79 -8.73
CA VAL A 128 -4.30 -26.21 -8.87
C VAL A 128 -4.99 -26.72 -10.13
N THR A 129 -5.03 -28.04 -10.31
CA THR A 129 -5.51 -28.70 -11.54
C THR A 129 -7.01 -28.53 -11.81
N GLU A 130 -7.80 -28.21 -10.77
CA GLU A 130 -9.23 -27.90 -10.85
C GLU A 130 -9.51 -26.39 -10.66
N GLY A 131 -8.45 -25.61 -10.43
CA GLY A 131 -8.45 -24.17 -10.31
C GLY A 131 -7.66 -23.54 -11.46
N LYS A 132 -6.98 -22.44 -11.17
CA LYS A 132 -6.12 -21.75 -12.13
C LYS A 132 -5.14 -20.81 -11.44
N VAL A 133 -4.09 -20.42 -12.15
CA VAL A 133 -3.21 -19.32 -11.81
C VAL A 133 -3.52 -18.12 -12.69
N LEU A 134 -3.75 -16.98 -12.09
CA LEU A 134 -3.83 -15.67 -12.74
C LEU A 134 -2.43 -15.03 -12.63
N ALA A 135 -1.68 -15.02 -13.72
CA ALA A 135 -0.34 -14.44 -13.78
C ALA A 135 -0.44 -12.95 -14.10
N VAL A 136 -0.31 -12.11 -13.09
CA VAL A 136 -0.63 -10.68 -13.17
C VAL A 136 0.65 -9.86 -13.27
N ASP A 137 0.81 -9.05 -14.32
CA ASP A 137 1.93 -8.13 -14.47
C ASP A 137 1.49 -6.81 -15.13
N ILE A 138 2.21 -5.72 -14.87
CA ILE A 138 1.96 -4.41 -15.50
C ILE A 138 2.65 -4.26 -16.86
N GLN A 139 3.64 -5.11 -17.14
CA GLN A 139 4.46 -5.06 -18.34
C GLN A 139 3.91 -6.04 -19.40
N PRO A 140 3.41 -5.55 -20.55
CA PRO A 140 2.93 -6.42 -21.62
C PRO A 140 3.98 -7.44 -22.09
N GLU A 141 5.25 -7.07 -22.09
CA GLU A 141 6.37 -7.92 -22.50
C GLU A 141 6.52 -9.15 -21.57
N MET A 142 6.18 -9.02 -20.28
CA MET A 142 6.17 -10.15 -19.36
C MET A 142 5.03 -11.13 -19.68
N LEU A 143 3.87 -10.61 -20.08
CA LEU A 143 2.74 -11.44 -20.49
C LEU A 143 3.02 -12.20 -21.78
N GLU A 144 3.73 -11.58 -22.74
CA GLU A 144 4.20 -12.27 -23.94
C GLU A 144 5.13 -13.45 -23.62
N ILE A 145 6.03 -13.29 -22.64
CA ILE A 145 6.89 -14.37 -22.15
C ILE A 145 6.07 -15.50 -21.50
N ILE A 146 5.08 -15.14 -20.67
CA ILE A 146 4.19 -16.12 -20.05
C ILE A 146 3.41 -16.89 -21.12
N ASP A 147 2.85 -16.22 -22.12
CA ASP A 147 2.11 -16.88 -23.20
C ASP A 147 3.00 -17.82 -24.02
N PHE A 148 4.25 -17.44 -24.27
CA PHE A 148 5.23 -18.31 -24.91
C PHE A 148 5.46 -19.59 -24.09
N PHE A 149 5.77 -19.47 -22.80
CA PHE A 149 6.03 -20.64 -21.95
C PHE A 149 4.78 -21.50 -21.72
N LYS A 150 3.60 -20.88 -21.68
CA LYS A 150 2.32 -21.57 -21.60
C LYS A 150 2.12 -22.51 -22.79
N GLN A 151 2.41 -22.03 -24.01
CA GLN A 151 2.36 -22.83 -25.23
C GLN A 151 3.45 -23.91 -25.25
N GLU A 152 4.70 -23.54 -24.94
CA GLU A 152 5.84 -24.47 -24.93
C GLU A 152 5.60 -25.65 -23.97
N LYS A 153 5.08 -25.36 -22.77
CA LYS A 153 4.86 -26.36 -21.71
C LYS A 153 3.49 -27.05 -21.80
N ASN A 154 2.65 -26.67 -22.76
CA ASN A 154 1.26 -27.15 -22.89
C ASN A 154 0.44 -27.00 -21.59
N ILE A 155 0.63 -25.89 -20.88
CA ILE A 155 -0.08 -25.58 -19.65
C ILE A 155 -1.33 -24.78 -19.99
N THR A 156 -2.50 -25.19 -19.51
CA THR A 156 -3.78 -24.56 -19.86
C THR A 156 -4.39 -23.75 -18.72
N ASN A 157 -3.98 -23.99 -17.49
CA ASN A 157 -4.53 -23.37 -16.28
C ASN A 157 -3.69 -22.18 -15.75
N VAL A 158 -2.89 -21.55 -16.61
CA VAL A 158 -2.23 -20.25 -16.35
C VAL A 158 -2.86 -19.21 -17.28
N GLU A 159 -3.34 -18.11 -16.71
CA GLU A 159 -4.05 -17.04 -17.40
C GLU A 159 -3.30 -15.72 -17.18
N PRO A 160 -2.65 -15.16 -18.21
CA PRO A 160 -2.00 -13.85 -18.11
C PRO A 160 -3.03 -12.74 -17.96
N ILE A 161 -2.79 -11.81 -17.04
CA ILE A 161 -3.65 -10.65 -16.77
C ILE A 161 -2.80 -9.39 -16.79
N LEU A 162 -3.15 -8.44 -17.65
CA LEU A 162 -2.53 -7.12 -17.67
C LEU A 162 -3.10 -6.27 -16.54
N ALA A 163 -2.24 -5.92 -15.58
CA ALA A 163 -2.53 -4.99 -14.50
C ALA A 163 -2.16 -3.54 -14.89
N ASN A 164 -2.46 -2.61 -13.99
CA ASN A 164 -1.90 -1.27 -14.01
C ASN A 164 -1.26 -0.94 -12.65
N LEU A 165 -0.68 0.25 -12.51
CA LEU A 165 0.04 0.67 -11.30
C LEU A 165 -0.81 0.65 -10.01
N THR A 166 -2.14 0.68 -10.13
CA THR A 166 -3.09 0.82 -9.02
C THR A 166 -4.04 -0.36 -8.83
N SER A 167 -4.09 -1.30 -9.77
CA SER A 167 -5.07 -2.41 -9.73
C SER A 167 -4.52 -3.65 -10.44
N PRO A 168 -4.74 -4.85 -9.87
CA PRO A 168 -4.40 -6.11 -10.52
C PRO A 168 -5.40 -6.50 -11.62
N ASN A 169 -6.45 -5.69 -11.85
CA ASN A 169 -7.54 -5.95 -12.80
C ASN A 169 -8.24 -7.30 -12.58
N LEU A 170 -8.39 -7.70 -11.31
CA LEU A 170 -9.06 -8.95 -10.93
C LEU A 170 -10.51 -8.71 -10.55
N SER A 171 -11.38 -9.68 -10.84
CA SER A 171 -12.78 -9.61 -10.43
C SER A 171 -12.92 -9.71 -8.90
N PRO A 172 -13.88 -9.01 -8.28
CA PRO A 172 -14.13 -9.15 -6.85
C PRO A 172 -14.43 -10.60 -6.44
N GLU A 173 -13.95 -11.00 -5.26
CA GLU A 173 -14.16 -12.33 -4.67
C GLU A 173 -13.86 -13.52 -5.62
N SER A 174 -12.86 -13.36 -6.49
CA SER A 174 -12.50 -14.36 -7.51
C SER A 174 -11.30 -15.24 -7.13
N ILE A 175 -10.44 -14.79 -6.21
CA ILE A 175 -9.18 -15.48 -5.87
C ILE A 175 -9.17 -16.00 -4.43
N ASP A 176 -8.56 -17.18 -4.23
CA ASP A 176 -8.35 -17.79 -2.91
C ASP A 176 -7.02 -17.32 -2.28
N LEU A 177 -6.01 -17.05 -3.12
CA LEU A 177 -4.69 -16.62 -2.70
C LEU A 177 -4.13 -15.55 -3.64
N ALA A 178 -3.54 -14.49 -3.08
CA ALA A 178 -2.63 -13.59 -3.80
C ALA A 178 -1.19 -13.81 -3.31
N LEU A 179 -0.28 -14.12 -4.22
CA LEU A 179 1.14 -14.28 -3.99
C LEU A 179 1.88 -13.06 -4.55
N MET A 180 2.84 -12.53 -3.79
CA MET A 180 3.82 -11.55 -4.28
C MET A 180 5.20 -12.01 -3.83
N VAL A 181 6.10 -12.28 -4.77
CA VAL A 181 7.47 -12.68 -4.48
C VAL A 181 8.43 -11.62 -5.00
N ASP A 182 9.06 -10.88 -4.09
CA ASP A 182 9.94 -9.75 -4.38
C ASP A 182 9.27 -8.65 -5.23
N VAL A 183 8.01 -8.33 -4.94
CA VAL A 183 7.19 -7.38 -5.74
C VAL A 183 6.65 -6.23 -4.88
N TYR A 184 6.29 -6.49 -3.62
CA TYR A 184 5.53 -5.52 -2.82
C TYR A 184 6.33 -4.23 -2.55
N HIS A 185 7.65 -4.35 -2.49
CA HIS A 185 8.53 -3.20 -2.31
C HIS A 185 8.59 -2.26 -3.53
N GLU A 186 8.22 -2.73 -4.73
CA GLU A 186 8.25 -1.99 -5.99
C GLU A 186 6.90 -1.35 -6.36
N LEU A 187 5.80 -1.71 -5.68
CA LEU A 187 4.49 -1.14 -5.97
C LEU A 187 4.51 0.39 -5.77
N GLU A 188 4.22 1.14 -6.83
CA GLU A 188 4.17 2.61 -6.79
C GLU A 188 2.95 3.13 -6.00
N TYR A 189 1.84 2.38 -6.06
CA TYR A 189 0.59 2.69 -5.37
C TYR A 189 0.14 1.50 -4.51
N PRO A 190 0.90 1.14 -3.46
CA PRO A 190 0.63 -0.04 -2.64
C PRO A 190 -0.71 0.03 -1.91
N PHE A 191 -1.22 1.23 -1.59
CA PHE A 191 -2.55 1.36 -0.96
C PHE A 191 -3.65 0.94 -1.93
N GLU A 192 -3.67 1.53 -3.13
CA GLU A 192 -4.66 1.27 -4.17
C GLU A 192 -4.59 -0.18 -4.65
N MET A 193 -3.38 -0.67 -4.94
CA MET A 193 -3.17 -2.06 -5.37
C MET A 193 -3.68 -3.05 -4.31
N MET A 194 -3.34 -2.84 -3.03
CA MET A 194 -3.77 -3.77 -1.98
C MET A 194 -5.26 -3.67 -1.66
N ASP A 195 -5.87 -2.48 -1.75
CA ASP A 195 -7.32 -2.34 -1.62
C ASP A 195 -8.05 -3.18 -2.68
N ASP A 196 -7.57 -3.17 -3.92
CA ASP A 196 -8.17 -3.94 -5.01
C ASP A 196 -7.85 -5.44 -4.93
N VAL A 197 -6.64 -5.82 -4.49
CA VAL A 197 -6.31 -7.23 -4.15
C VAL A 197 -7.25 -7.73 -3.05
N VAL A 198 -7.50 -6.94 -2.00
CA VAL A 198 -8.42 -7.33 -0.91
C VAL A 198 -9.86 -7.47 -1.41
N LYS A 199 -10.31 -6.65 -2.37
CA LYS A 199 -11.62 -6.83 -3.02
C LYS A 199 -11.67 -8.12 -3.85
N ALA A 200 -10.59 -8.45 -4.56
CA ALA A 200 -10.48 -9.66 -5.37
C ALA A 200 -10.45 -10.95 -4.53
N LEU A 201 -9.94 -10.92 -3.30
CA LEU A 201 -9.95 -12.07 -2.40
C LEU A 201 -11.37 -12.51 -2.01
N LYS A 202 -11.63 -13.81 -2.13
CA LYS A 202 -12.81 -14.47 -1.53
C LYS A 202 -12.83 -14.28 0.01
N PRO A 203 -13.97 -14.47 0.67
CA PRO A 203 -14.01 -14.57 2.13
C PRO A 203 -13.00 -15.62 2.65
N ASN A 204 -12.19 -15.24 3.63
CA ASN A 204 -11.08 -16.03 4.18
C ASN A 204 -9.89 -16.27 3.21
N GLY A 205 -9.90 -15.65 2.02
CA GLY A 205 -8.76 -15.64 1.11
C GLY A 205 -7.54 -14.98 1.76
N ARG A 206 -6.35 -15.31 1.27
CA ARG A 206 -5.08 -14.92 1.90
C ARG A 206 -4.13 -14.22 0.95
N VAL A 207 -3.28 -13.36 1.51
CA VAL A 207 -2.11 -12.78 0.85
C VAL A 207 -0.88 -13.44 1.42
N VAL A 208 0.02 -13.87 0.55
CA VAL A 208 1.35 -14.36 0.93
C VAL A 208 2.39 -13.44 0.32
N LEU A 209 3.22 -12.85 1.18
CA LEU A 209 4.35 -12.04 0.76
C LEU A 209 5.64 -12.83 1.00
N VAL A 210 6.48 -12.87 -0.03
CA VAL A 210 7.84 -13.40 0.03
C VAL A 210 8.79 -12.26 -0.30
N GLU A 211 9.50 -11.75 0.70
CA GLU A 211 10.23 -10.47 0.60
C GLU A 211 11.61 -10.55 1.24
N TYR A 212 12.63 -9.97 0.59
CA TYR A 212 14.00 -9.98 1.14
C TYR A 212 14.11 -9.36 2.53
N ARG A 213 14.87 -10.03 3.39
CA ARG A 213 15.03 -9.66 4.80
C ARG A 213 15.88 -8.41 4.95
N LYS A 214 15.27 -7.31 5.38
CA LYS A 214 16.02 -6.08 5.70
C LYS A 214 16.88 -6.22 6.95
N GLU A 215 16.52 -7.14 7.84
CA GLU A 215 17.24 -7.45 9.07
C GLU A 215 18.60 -8.11 8.82
N ASN A 216 18.80 -8.70 7.63
CA ASN A 216 20.06 -9.37 7.28
C ASN A 216 20.91 -8.50 6.32
N PRO A 217 22.04 -7.93 6.81
CA PRO A 217 22.91 -7.12 5.98
C PRO A 217 23.71 -7.95 4.96
N PHE A 218 23.81 -9.27 5.12
CA PHE A 218 24.59 -10.15 4.25
C PHE A 218 23.86 -10.56 2.97
N ILE A 219 22.57 -10.26 2.84
CA ILE A 219 21.84 -10.44 1.58
C ILE A 219 22.28 -9.34 0.61
N LEU A 220 22.91 -9.69 -0.50
CA LEU A 220 23.52 -8.73 -1.41
C LEU A 220 22.52 -8.17 -2.45
N ILE A 221 21.40 -7.66 -1.95
CA ILE A 221 20.38 -6.93 -2.72
C ILE A 221 20.31 -5.49 -2.21
N LYS A 222 19.90 -4.57 -3.10
CA LYS A 222 19.70 -3.14 -2.80
C LYS A 222 18.79 -2.96 -1.58
N GLY A 223 19.16 -2.08 -0.66
CA GLY A 223 18.47 -1.94 0.63
C GLY A 223 17.00 -1.47 0.55
N VAL A 224 16.62 -0.79 -0.52
CA VAL A 224 15.21 -0.39 -0.78
C VAL A 224 14.34 -1.55 -1.26
N HIS A 225 14.93 -2.62 -1.81
CA HIS A 225 14.26 -3.86 -2.20
C HIS A 225 14.14 -4.86 -1.04
N LYS A 226 14.46 -4.44 0.19
CA LYS A 226 14.33 -5.27 1.38
C LYS A 226 13.26 -4.70 2.31
N MET A 227 12.54 -5.59 2.97
CA MET A 227 11.52 -5.20 3.95
C MET A 227 11.74 -5.88 5.30
N THR A 228 11.32 -5.19 6.36
CA THR A 228 11.24 -5.79 7.70
C THR A 228 9.86 -6.40 7.90
N VAL A 229 9.76 -7.45 8.71
CA VAL A 229 8.45 -8.02 9.09
C VAL A 229 7.57 -6.95 9.74
N LYS A 230 8.17 -6.06 10.55
CA LYS A 230 7.46 -4.95 11.20
C LYS A 230 6.82 -4.00 10.18
N GLN A 231 7.55 -3.64 9.13
CA GLN A 231 7.03 -2.75 8.09
C GLN A 231 5.94 -3.45 7.26
N ILE A 232 6.15 -4.71 6.87
CA ILE A 232 5.16 -5.49 6.13
C ILE A 232 3.85 -5.59 6.92
N LYS A 233 3.91 -5.96 8.21
CA LYS A 233 2.73 -6.04 9.09
C LYS A 233 2.01 -4.70 9.22
N LYS A 234 2.74 -3.59 9.32
CA LYS A 234 2.16 -2.24 9.37
C LYS A 234 1.37 -1.92 8.11
N GLU A 235 1.95 -2.17 6.94
CA GLU A 235 1.33 -1.86 5.64
C GLU A 235 0.14 -2.79 5.33
N MET A 236 0.26 -4.09 5.60
CA MET A 236 -0.85 -5.05 5.43
C MET A 236 -2.02 -4.77 6.37
N SER A 237 -1.74 -4.39 7.62
CA SER A 237 -2.79 -3.97 8.55
C SER A 237 -3.52 -2.72 8.07
N ALA A 238 -2.83 -1.78 7.41
CA ALA A 238 -3.46 -0.61 6.81
C ALA A 238 -4.36 -0.96 5.61
N ALA A 239 -4.06 -2.06 4.91
CA ALA A 239 -4.90 -2.64 3.87
C ALA A 239 -6.08 -3.49 4.41
N GLY A 240 -6.26 -3.58 5.74
CA GLY A 240 -7.34 -4.36 6.36
C GLY A 240 -7.10 -5.87 6.41
N LEU A 241 -5.85 -6.31 6.22
CA LEU A 241 -5.46 -7.71 6.32
C LEU A 241 -5.01 -8.07 7.73
N ILE A 242 -5.33 -9.30 8.17
CA ILE A 242 -4.98 -9.82 9.49
C ILE A 242 -3.78 -10.75 9.36
N TRP A 243 -2.69 -10.43 10.04
CA TRP A 243 -1.52 -11.31 10.10
C TRP A 243 -1.89 -12.67 10.71
N GLN A 244 -1.47 -13.74 10.04
CA GLN A 244 -1.64 -15.12 10.52
C GLN A 244 -0.31 -15.66 11.06
N GLU A 245 0.71 -15.67 10.21
CA GLU A 245 2.00 -16.26 10.57
C GLU A 245 3.16 -15.65 9.78
N THR A 246 4.36 -15.83 10.32
CA THR A 246 5.63 -15.57 9.65
C THR A 246 6.46 -16.82 9.82
N GLN A 247 6.92 -17.40 8.71
CA GLN A 247 7.71 -18.62 8.72
C GLN A 247 9.15 -18.34 8.28
N GLU A 248 10.09 -19.01 8.92
CA GLU A 248 11.52 -18.72 8.87
C GLU A 248 12.32 -19.84 8.17
N PHE A 249 11.72 -20.47 7.15
CA PHE A 249 12.34 -21.59 6.43
C PHE A 249 13.15 -21.16 5.20
N LEU A 250 13.00 -19.91 4.77
CA LEU A 250 13.69 -19.37 3.60
C LEU A 250 15.02 -18.71 4.00
N PRO A 251 16.10 -18.94 3.23
CA PRO A 251 17.43 -18.43 3.55
C PRO A 251 17.53 -16.89 3.45
N GLN A 252 16.87 -16.27 2.46
CA GLN A 252 17.01 -14.83 2.18
C GLN A 252 15.74 -14.01 2.37
N GLN A 253 14.57 -14.65 2.31
CA GLN A 253 13.28 -13.95 2.30
C GLN A 253 12.45 -14.28 3.55
N HIS A 254 11.57 -13.37 3.92
CA HIS A 254 10.48 -13.65 4.84
C HIS A 254 9.36 -14.35 4.09
N PHE A 255 8.73 -15.38 4.67
CA PHE A 255 7.45 -15.91 4.18
C PHE A 255 6.36 -15.49 5.18
N ILE A 256 5.44 -14.63 4.76
CA ILE A 256 4.44 -14.03 5.67
C ILE A 256 3.04 -14.21 5.09
N VAL A 257 2.14 -14.75 5.91
CA VAL A 257 0.75 -15.01 5.54
C VAL A 257 -0.17 -14.04 6.24
N PHE A 258 -1.07 -13.45 5.46
CA PHE A 258 -2.15 -12.59 5.92
C PHE A 258 -3.49 -13.11 5.40
N GLN A 259 -4.57 -12.83 6.12
CA GLN A 259 -5.91 -13.24 5.74
C GLN A 259 -6.84 -12.03 5.65
N LYS A 260 -7.73 -12.05 4.65
CA LYS A 260 -8.85 -11.11 4.57
C LYS A 260 -9.77 -11.31 5.76
N GLN A 261 -10.09 -10.22 6.45
CA GLN A 261 -11.06 -10.24 7.55
C GLN A 261 -12.40 -10.77 7.03
N LYS A 262 -13.00 -11.72 7.75
CA LYS A 262 -14.35 -12.16 7.46
C LYS A 262 -15.28 -10.96 7.63
N SER A 263 -16.04 -10.61 6.60
CA SER A 263 -17.05 -9.57 6.75
C SER A 263 -18.13 -10.08 7.70
N ASP A 264 -18.22 -9.49 8.89
CA ASP A 264 -19.36 -9.68 9.79
C ASP A 264 -20.59 -8.96 9.20
N ARG A 265 -21.06 -9.40 8.03
CA ARG A 265 -22.39 -9.08 7.55
C ARG A 265 -23.27 -10.30 7.79
N SER A 266 -23.83 -10.40 8.99
CA SER A 266 -25.14 -11.03 9.12
C SER A 266 -26.08 -10.35 8.12
N PRO A 267 -26.86 -11.09 7.31
CA PRO A 267 -27.94 -10.45 6.57
C PRO A 267 -28.81 -9.77 7.63
N ALA A 268 -28.88 -8.44 7.57
CA ALA A 268 -29.84 -7.71 8.36
C ALA A 268 -31.21 -8.34 8.07
N ASN A 269 -31.88 -8.80 9.11
CA ASN A 269 -33.27 -9.22 9.07
C ASN A 269 -34.10 -8.07 8.47
N THR A 270 -34.33 -8.11 7.16
CA THR A 270 -35.51 -7.49 6.56
C THR A 270 -36.65 -8.47 6.79
N SER A 271 -37.18 -8.43 8.00
CA SER A 271 -38.47 -9.02 8.35
C SER A 271 -39.35 -7.90 8.89
N LEU A 272 -40.54 -7.81 8.28
CA LEU A 272 -41.67 -6.90 8.48
C LEU A 272 -41.63 -5.61 7.65
#